data_AF-A0A8X8KDC6-F1
#
_entry.id   AF-A0A8X8KDC6-F1
#
_cell.length_a   1.000
_cell.length_b   1.000
_cell.length_c   1.000
_cell.angle_alpha   90.00
_cell.angle_beta   90.00
_cell.angle_gamma   90.00
#
_symmetry.space_group_name_H-M   'P 1'
#
loop_
_entity.id
_entity.type
_entity.pdbx_description
1 polymer ?
#
loop_
_entity_poly.entity_id
_entity_poly.type
_entity_poly.pdbx_seq_one_letter_code
_entity_poly.pdbx_strand_id
1 'polypeptide(L)'
;MGWIWLLPFHIIDGLVAALFLAGEWSWLLGSGAGRRSAARIFLLSATTRRRVVRQWRHLGRDGTLLREGLDAAVAGVFLLLASVTVILGILLWRGAGDLLPWHRTLAAFLLLLWILHLAFSIIDHWPRR
;
A
#
# COMPACT_ATOMS: atom_id res chain seq x y z
N MET A 1 25.37 -2.66 19.13
CA MET A 1 24.82 -4.03 19.25
C MET A 1 23.39 -4.10 19.85
N GLY A 2 22.68 -2.99 20.09
CA GLY A 2 21.33 -3.03 20.70
C GLY A 2 20.17 -3.46 19.79
N TRP A 3 20.32 -3.36 18.46
CA TRP A 3 19.23 -3.62 17.50
C TRP A 3 18.93 -5.10 17.24
N ILE A 4 19.85 -6.01 17.61
CA ILE A 4 19.68 -7.46 17.41
C ILE A 4 18.48 -7.99 18.21
N TRP A 5 18.18 -7.39 19.37
CA TRP A 5 17.01 -7.74 20.18
C TRP A 5 15.68 -7.39 19.53
N LEU A 6 15.67 -6.48 18.54
CA LEU A 6 14.47 -6.11 17.78
C LEU A 6 14.22 -7.05 16.60
N LEU A 7 15.19 -7.92 16.25
CA LEU A 7 15.05 -8.83 15.13
C LEU A 7 13.90 -9.84 15.31
N PRO A 8 13.73 -10.50 16.47
CA PRO A 8 12.58 -11.39 16.68
C PRO A 8 11.24 -10.65 16.59
N PHE A 9 11.17 -9.43 17.12
CA PHE A 9 9.98 -8.59 17.05
C PHE A 9 9.64 -8.22 15.60
N HIS A 10 10.63 -7.77 14.82
CA HIS A 10 10.48 -7.47 13.41
C HIS A 10 10.00 -8.67 12.58
N ILE A 11 10.50 -9.88 12.89
CA ILE A 11 10.06 -11.12 12.24
C ILE A 11 8.58 -11.40 12.58
N ILE A 12 8.19 -11.31 13.85
CA ILE A 12 6.81 -11.55 14.29
C ILE A 12 5.85 -10.55 13.62
N ASP A 13 6.18 -9.27 13.64
CA ASP A 13 5.38 -8.23 12.98
C ASP A 13 5.24 -8.48 11.48
N GLY A 14 6.34 -8.88 10.82
CA GLY A 14 6.33 -9.24 9.41
C GLY A 14 5.42 -10.44 9.10
N LEU A 15 5.39 -11.44 9.98
CA LEU A 15 4.49 -12.60 9.83
C LEU A 15 3.02 -12.25 10.06
N VAL A 16 2.72 -11.38 11.04
CA VAL A 16 1.37 -10.86 11.24
C VAL A 16 0.90 -10.06 10.02
N ALA A 17 1.77 -9.21 9.48
CA ALA A 17 1.49 -8.48 8.24
C ALA A 17 1.26 -9.44 7.06
N ALA A 18 2.01 -10.55 6.97
CA ALA A 18 1.81 -11.57 5.96
C ALA A 18 0.41 -12.21 6.03
N LEU A 19 -0.04 -12.56 7.23
CA LEU A 19 -1.37 -13.12 7.46
C LEU A 19 -2.47 -12.13 7.09
N PHE A 20 -2.31 -10.86 7.48
CA PHE A 20 -3.25 -9.80 7.12
C PHE A 20 -3.35 -9.64 5.59
N LEU A 21 -2.22 -9.57 4.89
CA LEU A 21 -2.19 -9.47 3.42
C LEU A 21 -2.82 -10.69 2.75
N ALA A 22 -2.54 -11.90 3.24
CA ALA A 22 -3.16 -13.12 2.72
C ALA A 22 -4.70 -13.08 2.89
N GLY A 23 -5.18 -12.60 4.04
CA GLY A 23 -6.61 -12.37 4.28
C GLY A 23 -7.20 -11.33 3.32
N GLU A 24 -6.52 -10.20 3.12
CA GLU A 24 -6.94 -9.14 2.20
C GLU A 24 -7.07 -9.65 0.77
N TRP A 25 -6.05 -10.37 0.26
CA TRP A 25 -6.11 -11.00 -1.06
C TRP A 25 -7.23 -12.03 -1.17
N SER A 26 -7.42 -12.84 -0.14
CA SER A 26 -8.51 -13.82 -0.09
C SER A 26 -9.88 -13.14 -0.17
N TRP A 27 -10.07 -12.02 0.53
CA TRP A 27 -11.29 -11.24 0.48
C TRP A 27 -11.51 -10.56 -0.89
N LEU A 28 -10.47 -9.93 -1.43
CA LEU A 28 -10.48 -9.24 -2.73
C LEU A 28 -10.87 -10.17 -3.88
N LEU A 29 -10.39 -11.43 -3.84
CA LEU A 29 -10.64 -12.41 -4.88
C LEU A 29 -11.92 -13.23 -4.60
N GLY A 30 -12.16 -13.57 -3.34
CA GLY A 30 -13.21 -14.51 -2.91
C GLY A 30 -14.61 -13.91 -2.82
N SER A 31 -14.75 -12.60 -2.59
CA SER A 31 -16.07 -11.97 -2.38
C SER A 31 -16.49 -11.04 -3.52
N GLY A 32 -17.80 -10.91 -3.75
CA GLY A 32 -18.34 -9.97 -4.74
C GLY A 32 -18.01 -8.50 -4.42
N ALA A 33 -17.99 -8.13 -3.13
CA ALA A 33 -17.58 -6.81 -2.68
C ALA A 33 -16.07 -6.59 -2.86
N GLY A 34 -15.26 -7.60 -2.53
CA GLY A 34 -13.81 -7.59 -2.72
C GLY A 34 -13.43 -7.41 -4.19
N ARG A 35 -14.07 -8.14 -5.12
CA ARG A 35 -13.78 -8.00 -6.55
C ARG A 35 -14.10 -6.60 -7.09
N ARG A 36 -15.15 -5.95 -6.57
CA ARG A 36 -15.45 -4.54 -6.88
C ARG A 36 -14.38 -3.60 -6.33
N SER A 37 -13.89 -3.85 -5.10
CA SER A 37 -12.77 -3.11 -4.52
C SER A 37 -11.49 -3.30 -5.34
N ALA A 38 -11.15 -4.53 -5.72
CA ALA A 38 -10.02 -4.87 -6.58
C ALA A 38 -10.08 -4.15 -7.93
N ALA A 39 -11.25 -4.15 -8.58
CA ALA A 39 -11.45 -3.44 -9.84
C ALA A 39 -11.27 -1.91 -9.72
N ARG A 40 -11.53 -1.36 -8.54
CA ARG A 40 -11.27 0.05 -8.23
C ARG A 40 -9.79 0.31 -7.98
N ILE A 41 -9.15 -0.40 -7.06
CA ILE A 41 -7.76 -0.13 -6.66
C ILE A 41 -6.74 -0.48 -7.75
N PHE A 42 -7.01 -1.48 -8.59
CA PHE A 42 -6.18 -1.85 -9.73
C PHE A 42 -6.60 -1.18 -11.04
N LEU A 43 -7.50 -0.19 -10.97
CA LEU A 43 -7.96 0.57 -12.13
C LEU A 43 -8.44 -0.34 -13.28
N LEU A 44 -9.08 -1.47 -12.97
CA LEU A 44 -9.50 -2.45 -13.98
C LEU A 44 -10.72 -1.98 -14.77
N SER A 45 -11.44 -0.96 -14.28
CA SER A 45 -12.59 -0.38 -14.98
C SER A 45 -12.24 0.90 -15.75
N ALA A 46 -12.82 1.08 -16.94
CA ALA A 46 -12.69 2.30 -17.73
C ALA A 46 -13.24 3.55 -16.99
N THR A 47 -14.23 3.37 -16.11
CA THR A 47 -14.75 4.43 -15.25
C THR A 47 -13.72 4.90 -14.22
N THR A 48 -13.01 3.98 -13.56
CA THR A 48 -11.98 4.34 -12.58
C THR A 48 -10.76 4.96 -13.26
N ARG A 49 -10.32 4.42 -14.41
CA ARG A 49 -9.24 5.02 -15.21
C ARG A 49 -9.54 6.46 -15.61
N ARG A 50 -10.75 6.73 -16.11
CA ARG A 50 -11.20 8.08 -16.47
C ARG A 50 -11.26 9.03 -15.26
N ARG A 51 -11.61 8.53 -14.07
CA ARG A 51 -11.55 9.34 -12.82
C ARG A 51 -10.11 9.75 -12.50
N VAL A 52 -9.17 8.81 -12.50
CA VAL A 52 -7.74 9.08 -12.24
C VAL A 52 -7.17 10.09 -13.23
N VAL A 53 -7.38 9.89 -14.53
CA VAL A 53 -6.86 10.79 -15.58
C VAL A 53 -7.40 12.21 -15.42
N ARG A 54 -8.70 12.36 -15.10
CA ARG A 54 -9.28 13.68 -14.82
C ARG A 54 -8.65 14.32 -13.60
N GLN A 55 -8.49 13.59 -12.51
CA GLN A 55 -7.86 14.14 -11.30
C GLN A 55 -6.42 14.58 -11.54
N TRP A 56 -5.64 13.78 -12.27
CA TRP A 56 -4.26 14.14 -12.60
C TRP A 56 -4.20 15.45 -13.41
N ARG A 57 -5.13 15.66 -14.35
CA ARG A 57 -5.19 16.89 -15.17
C ARG A 57 -5.62 18.13 -14.38
N HIS A 58 -6.34 17.95 -13.28
CA HIS A 58 -6.86 19.04 -12.44
C HIS A 58 -6.14 19.15 -11.09
N LEU A 59 -5.03 18.41 -10.91
CA LEU A 59 -4.23 18.44 -9.70
C LEU A 59 -3.75 19.88 -9.45
N GLY A 60 -4.16 20.46 -8.32
CA GLY A 60 -3.77 21.82 -7.91
C GLY A 60 -4.61 22.97 -8.47
N ARG A 61 -5.68 22.71 -9.24
CA ARG A 61 -6.50 23.78 -9.87
C ARG A 61 -7.81 24.08 -9.15
N ASP A 62 -8.34 23.14 -8.39
CA ASP A 62 -9.53 23.30 -7.56
C ASP A 62 -9.25 22.69 -6.18
N GLY A 63 -9.76 23.30 -5.11
CA GLY A 63 -9.72 22.79 -3.72
C GLY A 63 -10.49 21.48 -3.50
N THR A 64 -10.53 20.62 -4.51
CA THR A 64 -11.08 19.28 -4.45
C THR A 64 -10.15 18.41 -3.62
N LEU A 65 -10.69 17.90 -2.51
CA LEU A 65 -10.21 16.75 -1.74
C LEU A 65 -9.65 15.67 -2.68
N LEU A 66 -8.65 14.88 -2.27
CA LEU A 66 -8.06 13.81 -3.09
C LEU A 66 -9.12 12.70 -3.35
N ARG A 67 -10.03 12.98 -4.30
CA ARG A 67 -11.30 12.27 -4.52
C ARG A 67 -11.11 10.86 -5.09
N GLU A 68 -11.05 9.85 -4.24
CA GLU A 68 -11.30 8.41 -4.52
C GLU A 68 -10.43 7.69 -5.57
N GLY A 69 -10.06 8.30 -6.70
CA GLY A 69 -9.37 7.63 -7.81
C GLY A 69 -7.87 7.49 -7.61
N LEU A 70 -7.18 8.60 -7.32
CA LEU A 70 -5.74 8.60 -7.01
C LEU A 70 -5.44 7.81 -5.73
N ASP A 71 -6.25 7.99 -4.69
CA ASP A 71 -6.13 7.22 -3.44
C ASP A 71 -6.30 5.71 -3.68
N ALA A 72 -7.30 5.31 -4.49
CA ALA A 72 -7.45 3.91 -4.86
C ALA A 72 -6.24 3.34 -5.62
N ALA A 73 -5.64 4.12 -6.53
CA ALA A 73 -4.44 3.68 -7.24
C ALA A 73 -3.23 3.54 -6.30
N VAL A 74 -3.04 4.48 -5.38
CA VAL A 74 -2.00 4.42 -4.34
C VAL A 74 -2.20 3.20 -3.44
N ALA A 75 -3.45 2.91 -3.04
CA ALA A 75 -3.77 1.72 -2.26
C ALA A 75 -3.43 0.41 -3.01
N GLY A 76 -3.71 0.35 -4.31
CA GLY A 76 -3.34 -0.80 -5.15
C GLY A 76 -1.82 -1.01 -5.24
N VAL A 77 -1.06 0.08 -5.46
CA VAL A 77 0.41 0.04 -5.47
C VAL A 77 0.95 -0.37 -4.10
N PHE A 78 0.41 0.20 -3.02
CA PHE A 78 0.80 -0.14 -1.66
C PHE A 78 0.59 -1.62 -1.36
N LEU A 79 -0.57 -2.18 -1.70
CA LEU A 79 -0.89 -3.59 -1.50
C LEU A 79 0.09 -4.51 -2.23
N LEU A 80 0.44 -4.18 -3.49
CA LEU A 80 1.43 -4.95 -4.27
C LEU A 80 2.82 -4.88 -3.64
N LEU A 81 3.32 -3.66 -3.35
CA LEU A 81 4.64 -3.50 -2.77
C LEU A 81 4.73 -4.15 -1.38
N ALA A 82 3.68 -4.05 -0.56
CA ALA A 82 3.62 -4.71 0.75
C ALA A 82 3.69 -6.24 0.61
N SER A 83 2.98 -6.80 -0.37
CA SER A 83 3.02 -8.24 -0.66
C SER A 83 4.42 -8.69 -1.08
N VAL A 84 5.09 -7.94 -1.96
CA VAL A 84 6.47 -8.25 -2.38
C VAL A 84 7.44 -8.13 -1.19
N THR A 85 7.33 -7.06 -0.39
CA THR A 85 8.19 -6.85 0.79
C THR A 85 8.10 -8.00 1.79
N VAL A 86 6.88 -8.49 2.06
CA VAL A 86 6.66 -9.64 2.94
C VAL A 86 7.26 -10.92 2.36
N ILE A 87 7.07 -11.19 1.05
CA ILE A 87 7.67 -12.35 0.39
C ILE A 87 9.20 -12.31 0.52
N LEU A 88 9.83 -11.15 0.25
CA LEU A 88 11.27 -10.99 0.43
C LEU A 88 11.69 -11.17 1.90
N GLY A 89 10.90 -10.67 2.85
CA GLY A 89 11.16 -10.84 4.28
C GLY A 89 11.14 -12.31 4.71
N ILE A 90 10.18 -13.09 4.22
CA ILE A 90 10.11 -14.54 4.46
C ILE A 90 11.31 -15.25 3.83
N LEU A 91 11.67 -14.91 2.59
CA LEU A 91 12.84 -15.50 1.92
C LEU A 91 14.15 -15.17 2.65
N LEU A 92 14.29 -13.93 3.13
CA LEU A 92 15.42 -13.50 3.97
C LEU A 92 15.49 -14.30 5.27
N TRP A 93 14.35 -14.52 5.93
CA TRP A 93 14.27 -15.35 7.12
C TRP A 93 14.67 -16.82 6.86
N ARG A 94 14.47 -17.30 5.62
CA ARG A 94 14.91 -18.63 5.16
C ARG A 94 16.37 -18.69 4.68
N GLY A 95 17.11 -17.58 4.76
CA GLY A 95 18.55 -17.54 4.45
C GLY A 95 18.92 -16.93 3.10
N ALA A 96 17.98 -16.35 2.35
CA ALA A 96 18.26 -15.68 1.08
C ALA A 96 18.84 -14.26 1.28
N GLY A 97 20.06 -14.16 1.81
CA GLY A 97 20.70 -12.90 2.24
C GLY A 97 20.82 -11.83 1.15
N ASP A 98 20.98 -12.24 -0.12
CA ASP A 98 21.16 -11.32 -1.27
C ASP A 98 19.92 -10.46 -1.56
N LEU A 99 18.77 -10.80 -0.97
CA LEU A 99 17.52 -10.05 -1.11
C LEU A 99 17.44 -8.83 -0.17
N LEU A 100 18.40 -8.67 0.76
CA LEU A 100 18.35 -7.64 1.79
C LEU A 100 18.33 -6.21 1.23
N PRO A 101 19.12 -5.84 0.21
CA PRO A 101 19.05 -4.49 -0.37
C PRO A 101 17.66 -4.22 -0.96
N TRP A 102 17.09 -5.18 -1.69
CA TRP A 102 15.76 -5.06 -2.31
C TRP A 102 14.64 -4.91 -1.27
N HIS A 103 14.68 -5.72 -0.21
CA HIS A 103 13.73 -5.61 0.89
C HIS A 103 13.79 -4.24 1.56
N ARG A 104 14.99 -3.70 1.82
CA ARG A 104 15.17 -2.36 2.39
C ARG A 104 14.67 -1.26 1.47
N THR A 105 14.95 -1.35 0.17
CA THR A 105 14.47 -0.39 -0.82
C THR A 105 12.94 -0.37 -0.87
N LEU A 106 12.30 -1.55 -0.90
CA LEU A 106 10.83 -1.62 -0.89
C LEU A 106 10.22 -1.10 0.42
N ALA A 107 10.85 -1.38 1.57
CA ALA A 107 10.41 -0.83 2.86
C ALA A 107 10.48 0.72 2.86
N ALA A 108 11.52 1.31 2.26
CA ALA A 108 11.62 2.76 2.12
C ALA A 108 10.54 3.34 1.19
N PHE A 109 10.23 2.68 0.08
CA PHE A 109 9.12 3.07 -0.80
C PHE A 109 7.77 2.99 -0.09
N LEU A 110 7.52 1.92 0.68
CA LEU A 110 6.29 1.78 1.47
C LEU A 110 6.16 2.88 2.52
N LEU A 111 7.26 3.24 3.19
CA LEU A 111 7.27 4.36 4.13
C LEU A 111 6.92 5.68 3.43
N LEU A 112 7.49 5.95 2.25
CA LEU A 112 7.17 7.15 1.47
C LEU A 112 5.68 7.18 1.08
N LEU A 113 5.14 6.08 0.57
CA LEU A 113 3.73 5.96 0.22
C LEU A 113 2.82 6.18 1.43
N TRP A 114 3.20 5.64 2.59
CA TRP A 114 2.47 5.84 3.83
C TRP A 114 2.48 7.30 4.28
N ILE A 115 3.63 7.97 4.21
CA ILE A 115 3.74 9.41 4.53
C ILE A 115 2.85 10.25 3.60
N LEU A 116 2.86 9.95 2.29
CA LEU A 116 2.02 10.64 1.33
C LEU A 116 0.52 10.42 1.64
N HIS A 117 0.12 9.17 1.90
CA HIS A 117 -1.24 8.84 2.28
C HIS A 117 -1.68 9.54 3.58
N LEU A 118 -0.81 9.60 4.59
CA LEU A 118 -1.05 10.33 5.83
C LEU A 118 -1.23 11.83 5.59
N ALA A 119 -0.35 12.44 4.80
CA ALA A 119 -0.44 13.86 4.45
C ALA A 119 -1.76 14.18 3.75
N PHE A 120 -2.17 13.36 2.77
CA PHE A 120 -3.46 13.53 2.09
C PHE A 120 -4.64 13.35 3.04
N SER A 121 -4.60 12.35 3.91
CA SER A 121 -5.65 12.10 4.90
C SER A 121 -5.82 13.28 5.86
N ILE A 122 -4.71 13.87 6.33
CA ILE A 122 -4.73 15.05 7.20
C ILE A 122 -5.35 16.24 6.47
N ILE A 123 -4.94 16.50 5.23
CA ILE A 123 -5.48 17.62 4.43
C ILE A 123 -6.99 17.45 4.22
N ASP A 124 -7.45 16.23 3.95
CA ASP A 124 -8.86 15.96 3.67
C ASP A 124 -9.76 16.05 4.92
N HIS A 125 -9.24 15.67 6.09
CA HIS A 125 -9.99 15.63 7.35
C HIS A 125 -9.68 16.80 8.30
N TRP A 126 -8.86 17.76 7.86
CA TRP A 126 -8.56 18.94 8.67
C TRP A 126 -9.84 19.74 8.93
N PRO A 127 -10.15 20.10 10.20
CA PRO A 127 -11.32 20.91 10.51
C PRO A 127 -11.24 22.25 9.78
N ARG A 128 -12.15 22.48 8.83
CA ARG A 128 -12.29 23.79 8.20
C ARG A 128 -13.03 24.70 9.17
N ARG A 129 -12.37 25.78 9.62
CA ARG A 129 -13.01 26.87 10.36
C ARG A 129 -13.80 27.76 9.42
#